data_AF-A0A6L9QIU0-F1
#
_entry.id   AF-A0A6L9QIU0-F1
#
_cell.length_a   1.000
_cell.length_b   1.000
_cell.length_c   1.000
_cell.angle_alpha   90.00
_cell.angle_beta   90.00
_cell.angle_gamma   90.00
#
_symmetry.space_group_name_H-M   'P 1'
#
loop_
_entity.id
_entity.type
_entity.pdbx_description
1 polymer ?
#
loop_
_entity_poly.entity_id
_entity_poly.type
_entity_poly.pdbx_seq_one_letter_code
_entity_poly.pdbx_strand_id
1 'polypeptide(L)'
;MTTTPLAVAPRSHARRWLVATAVLYNLTHHFGFALTPLGAVGHTRWADWIDVLTPYTVLLAAAAALHTAGAHRRSWTLYLVGAITYTEGHGIHLAANSVYNTHPNPTAHLRDETVGHYVWYAGTALVFAALVTAFARMPPPRTALHLPLSLGVALTWTSNSIEGTTGYMGIAIAAVFTIWGWRTRHHLGRVLLPAFAPALVMLTAYGTWYRGFPQPSDMGWI
;
A
#
# COMPACT_ATOMS: atom_id res chain seq x y z
N MET A 1 -49.16 4.12 1.22
CA MET A 1 -47.74 4.09 1.64
C MET A 1 -46.89 3.79 0.41
N THR A 2 -46.27 4.82 -0.16
CA THR A 2 -45.38 4.73 -1.31
C THR A 2 -43.97 4.43 -0.81
N THR A 3 -43.50 3.20 -1.03
CA THR A 3 -42.09 2.83 -0.78
C THR A 3 -41.22 3.49 -1.85
N THR A 4 -40.61 4.62 -1.54
CA THR A 4 -39.59 5.23 -2.39
C THR A 4 -38.44 4.23 -2.58
N PRO A 5 -38.13 3.79 -3.82
CA PRO A 5 -36.99 2.91 -4.04
C PRO A 5 -35.72 3.65 -3.60
N LEU A 6 -35.01 3.10 -2.61
CA LEU A 6 -33.69 3.60 -2.24
C LEU A 6 -32.80 3.51 -3.49
N ALA A 7 -32.40 4.66 -4.02
CA ALA A 7 -31.51 4.75 -5.17
C ALA A 7 -30.21 4.00 -4.84
N VAL A 8 -30.03 2.83 -5.46
CA VAL A 8 -28.79 2.08 -5.36
C VAL A 8 -27.72 2.92 -6.06
N ALA A 9 -26.83 3.54 -5.29
CA ALA A 9 -25.70 4.27 -5.85
C ALA A 9 -24.97 3.37 -6.88
N PRO A 10 -24.59 3.91 -8.06
CA PRO A 10 -24.05 3.10 -9.14
C PRO A 10 -22.70 2.51 -8.72
N ARG A 11 -22.69 1.18 -8.48
CA ARG A 11 -21.52 0.36 -8.10
C ARG A 11 -20.30 0.52 -9.02
N SER A 12 -20.45 1.13 -10.19
CA SER A 12 -19.38 1.45 -11.12
C SER A 12 -18.43 2.53 -10.59
N HIS A 13 -18.92 3.51 -9.81
CA HIS A 13 -18.09 4.61 -9.31
C HIS A 13 -17.11 4.11 -8.24
N ALA A 14 -17.57 3.28 -7.31
CA ALA A 14 -16.74 2.66 -6.28
C ALA A 14 -15.58 1.84 -6.87
N ARG A 15 -15.85 1.11 -7.96
CA ARG A 15 -14.81 0.31 -8.65
C ARG A 15 -13.76 1.19 -9.33
N ARG A 16 -14.15 2.33 -9.90
CA ARG A 16 -13.20 3.28 -10.51
C ARG A 16 -12.23 3.82 -9.48
N TRP A 17 -12.73 4.20 -8.29
CA TRP A 17 -11.87 4.68 -7.21
C TRP A 17 -11.00 3.58 -6.60
N LEU A 18 -11.50 2.33 -6.52
CA LEU A 18 -10.66 1.19 -6.12
C LEU A 18 -9.52 0.94 -7.12
N VAL A 19 -9.81 1.02 -8.43
CA VAL A 19 -8.79 0.94 -9.49
C VAL A 19 -7.80 2.10 -9.36
N ALA A 20 -8.29 3.33 -9.16
CA ALA A 20 -7.43 4.49 -8.95
C ALA A 20 -6.53 4.32 -7.73
N THR A 21 -7.05 3.75 -6.64
CA THR A 21 -6.26 3.45 -5.43
C THR A 21 -5.11 2.49 -5.76
N ALA A 22 -5.39 1.39 -6.48
CA ALA A 22 -4.37 0.42 -6.87
C ALA A 22 -3.34 1.02 -7.84
N VAL A 23 -3.78 1.84 -8.80
CA VAL A 23 -2.89 2.55 -9.73
C VAL A 23 -1.98 3.50 -8.97
N LEU A 24 -2.54 4.36 -8.11
CA LEU A 24 -1.76 5.33 -7.34
C LEU A 24 -0.77 4.60 -6.43
N TYR A 25 -1.21 3.59 -5.68
CA TYR A 25 -0.32 2.77 -4.85
C TYR A 25 0.83 2.16 -5.64
N ASN A 26 0.55 1.58 -6.81
CA ASN A 26 1.60 0.98 -7.62
C ASN A 26 2.59 2.01 -8.17
N LEU A 27 2.13 3.23 -8.48
CA LEU A 27 2.96 4.24 -9.12
C LEU A 27 3.75 5.07 -8.11
N THR A 28 3.06 5.68 -7.13
CA THR A 28 3.65 6.70 -6.27
C THR A 28 4.74 6.13 -5.37
N HIS A 29 4.61 4.87 -4.94
CA HIS A 29 5.65 4.18 -4.15
C HIS A 29 6.96 3.94 -4.91
N HIS A 30 6.95 4.00 -6.24
CA HIS A 30 8.16 3.83 -7.07
C HIS A 30 8.67 5.15 -7.65
N PHE A 31 7.89 6.23 -7.52
CA PHE A 31 8.23 7.51 -8.12
C PHE A 31 9.37 8.22 -7.39
N GLY A 32 9.54 8.06 -6.08
CA GLY A 32 10.69 8.61 -5.35
C GLY A 32 12.02 8.15 -5.98
N PHE A 33 12.14 6.84 -6.24
CA PHE A 33 13.29 6.28 -6.96
C PHE A 33 13.40 6.83 -8.39
N ALA A 34 12.31 6.78 -9.17
CA ALA A 34 12.32 7.22 -10.57
C ALA A 34 12.69 8.70 -10.76
N LEU A 35 12.42 9.55 -9.77
CA LEU A 35 12.69 10.99 -9.81
C LEU A 35 14.00 11.38 -9.12
N THR A 36 14.71 10.45 -8.50
CA THR A 36 16.03 10.68 -7.90
C THR A 36 17.00 11.39 -8.87
N PRO A 37 17.08 11.05 -10.18
CA PRO A 37 17.94 11.74 -11.14
C PRO A 37 17.63 13.24 -11.35
N LEU A 38 16.45 13.71 -10.96
CA LEU A 38 16.08 15.13 -11.06
C LEU A 38 16.78 16.00 -10.00
N GLY A 39 17.39 15.39 -8.97
CA GLY A 39 18.22 16.08 -7.99
C GLY A 39 17.44 17.01 -7.04
N ALA A 40 18.11 18.09 -6.65
CA ALA A 40 17.66 18.99 -5.60
C ALA A 40 16.66 20.05 -6.07
N VAL A 41 15.74 20.43 -5.18
CA VAL A 41 14.86 21.61 -5.26
C VAL A 41 15.06 22.41 -3.98
N GLY A 42 15.87 23.47 -4.05
CA GLY A 42 16.27 24.23 -2.87
C GLY A 42 17.04 23.35 -1.86
N HIS A 43 16.53 23.25 -0.63
CA HIS A 43 17.09 22.41 0.44
C HIS A 43 16.51 20.99 0.49
N THR A 44 15.69 20.61 -0.50
CA THR A 44 15.01 19.31 -0.60
C THR A 44 15.34 18.64 -1.93
N ARG A 45 14.76 17.48 -2.22
CA ARG A 45 14.84 16.77 -3.51
C ARG A 45 13.45 16.55 -4.08
N TRP A 46 13.37 16.34 -5.39
CA TRP A 46 12.10 15.97 -6.04
C TRP A 46 11.50 14.68 -5.47
N ALA A 47 12.34 13.72 -5.10
CA ALA A 47 11.93 12.48 -4.43
C ALA A 47 11.16 12.79 -3.13
N ASP A 48 11.70 13.66 -2.27
CA ASP A 48 11.07 14.03 -0.99
C ASP A 48 9.64 14.55 -1.18
N TRP A 49 9.42 15.40 -2.19
CA TRP A 49 8.09 15.96 -2.47
C TRP A 49 7.10 14.91 -2.94
N ILE A 50 7.54 13.95 -3.74
CA ILE A 50 6.69 12.84 -4.13
C ILE A 50 6.40 11.93 -2.95
N ASP A 51 7.37 11.64 -2.10
CA ASP A 51 7.15 10.82 -0.90
C ASP A 51 6.15 11.48 0.06
N VAL A 52 6.19 12.82 0.19
CA VAL A 52 5.15 13.57 0.91
C VAL A 52 3.77 13.36 0.29
N LEU A 53 3.64 13.37 -1.04
CA LEU A 53 2.36 13.27 -1.75
C LEU A 53 1.82 11.83 -1.81
N THR A 54 2.69 10.82 -1.79
CA THR A 54 2.36 9.40 -1.89
C THR A 54 1.24 8.95 -0.95
N PRO A 55 1.30 9.17 0.38
CA PRO A 55 0.25 8.69 1.26
C PRO A 55 -1.08 9.40 1.00
N TYR A 56 -1.07 10.72 0.73
CA TYR A 56 -2.31 11.47 0.53
C TYR A 56 -3.03 11.09 -0.76
N THR A 57 -2.30 10.88 -1.86
CA THR A 57 -2.92 10.49 -3.14
C THR A 57 -3.60 9.13 -3.03
N VAL A 58 -2.93 8.14 -2.42
CA VAL A 58 -3.49 6.81 -2.16
C VAL A 58 -4.69 6.89 -1.20
N LEU A 59 -4.57 7.65 -0.11
CA LEU A 59 -5.63 7.78 0.89
C LEU A 59 -6.88 8.48 0.36
N LEU A 60 -6.73 9.54 -0.43
CA LEU A 60 -7.88 10.25 -1.03
C LEU A 60 -8.65 9.33 -1.99
N ALA A 61 -7.95 8.55 -2.82
CA ALA A 61 -8.59 7.57 -3.69
C ALA A 61 -9.27 6.44 -2.89
N ALA A 62 -8.64 5.96 -1.82
CA ALA A 62 -9.20 4.94 -0.94
C ALA A 62 -10.45 5.45 -0.20
N ALA A 63 -10.42 6.68 0.33
CA ALA A 63 -11.57 7.33 0.96
C ALA A 63 -12.72 7.50 -0.04
N ALA A 64 -12.44 7.94 -1.27
CA ALA A 64 -13.45 8.04 -2.32
C ALA A 64 -14.05 6.68 -2.66
N ALA A 65 -13.24 5.62 -2.69
CA ALA A 65 -13.72 4.25 -2.89
C ALA A 65 -14.64 3.80 -1.75
N LEU A 66 -14.26 4.03 -0.48
CA LEU A 66 -15.09 3.73 0.69
C LEU A 66 -16.40 4.53 0.70
N HIS A 67 -16.33 5.82 0.41
CA HIS A 67 -17.49 6.71 0.38
C HIS A 67 -18.49 6.27 -0.69
N THR A 68 -18.03 6.09 -1.92
CA THR A 68 -18.89 5.68 -3.06
C THR A 68 -19.38 4.24 -2.95
N ALA A 69 -18.71 3.38 -2.18
CA ALA A 69 -19.20 2.04 -1.84
C ALA A 69 -20.27 2.04 -0.73
N GLY A 70 -20.52 3.17 -0.07
CA GLY A 70 -21.40 3.23 1.10
C GLY A 70 -20.82 2.45 2.29
N ALA A 71 -19.51 2.53 2.50
CA ALA A 71 -18.82 1.75 3.53
C ALA A 71 -19.39 2.04 4.93
N HIS A 72 -19.59 0.97 5.71
CA HIS A 72 -20.04 1.04 7.09
C HIS A 72 -19.02 1.73 8.02
N ARG A 73 -19.49 2.21 9.19
CA ARG A 73 -18.67 2.92 10.19
C ARG A 73 -17.40 2.17 10.58
N ARG A 74 -17.43 0.83 10.68
CA ARG A 74 -16.24 0.04 11.05
C ARG A 74 -15.14 0.10 9.99
N SER A 75 -15.49 0.07 8.69
CA SER A 75 -14.52 0.31 7.61
C SER A 75 -13.92 1.71 7.70
N TRP A 76 -14.72 2.73 8.01
CA TRP A 76 -14.21 4.08 8.20
C TRP A 76 -13.30 4.19 9.41
N THR A 77 -13.61 3.55 10.54
CA THR A 77 -12.72 3.51 11.70
C THR A 77 -11.38 2.85 11.35
N LEU A 78 -11.41 1.67 10.70
CA LEU A 78 -10.20 1.00 10.25
C LEU A 78 -9.40 1.87 9.27
N TYR A 79 -10.08 2.53 8.34
CA TYR A 79 -9.46 3.45 7.40
C TYR A 79 -8.82 4.63 8.12
N LEU A 80 -9.47 5.27 9.09
CA LEU A 80 -8.93 6.44 9.79
C LEU A 80 -7.70 6.07 10.63
N VAL A 81 -7.76 4.95 11.35
CA VAL A 81 -6.59 4.43 12.08
C VAL A 81 -5.46 4.12 11.10
N GLY A 82 -5.78 3.43 10.00
CA GLY A 82 -4.82 3.12 8.95
C GLY A 82 -4.22 4.37 8.31
N ALA A 83 -5.04 5.38 8.02
CA ALA A 83 -4.64 6.63 7.38
C ALA A 83 -3.68 7.42 8.26
N ILE A 84 -4.01 7.62 9.54
CA ILE A 84 -3.12 8.28 10.51
C ILE A 84 -1.80 7.51 10.62
N THR A 85 -1.87 6.20 10.85
CA THR A 85 -0.67 5.36 10.97
C THR A 85 0.19 5.44 9.69
N TYR A 86 -0.45 5.44 8.53
CA TYR A 86 0.21 5.46 7.23
C TYR A 86 0.90 6.81 6.93
N THR A 87 0.24 7.93 7.24
CA THR A 87 0.83 9.27 7.08
C THR A 87 1.93 9.53 8.11
N GLU A 88 1.74 9.12 9.36
CA GLU A 88 2.78 9.26 10.40
C GLU A 88 4.02 8.42 10.06
N GLY A 89 3.85 7.19 9.55
CA GLY A 89 4.97 6.37 9.09
C GLY A 89 5.79 7.05 7.99
N HIS A 90 5.12 7.62 6.98
CA HIS A 90 5.78 8.43 5.95
C HIS A 90 6.43 9.69 6.52
N GLY A 91 5.77 10.38 7.45
CA GLY A 91 6.32 11.57 8.09
C GLY A 91 7.59 11.29 8.87
N ILE A 92 7.64 10.17 9.61
CA ILE A 92 8.83 9.68 10.30
C ILE A 92 9.95 9.38 9.30
N HIS A 93 9.65 8.63 8.24
CA HIS A 93 10.59 8.30 7.16
C HIS A 93 11.22 9.59 6.58
N LEU A 94 10.40 10.53 6.14
CA LEU A 94 10.85 11.78 5.53
C LEU A 94 11.68 12.66 6.49
N ALA A 95 11.21 12.81 7.74
CA ALA A 95 11.94 13.58 8.73
C ALA A 95 13.30 12.95 9.06
N ALA A 96 13.35 11.63 9.20
CA ALA A 96 14.57 10.90 9.47
C ALA A 96 15.55 10.94 8.30
N ASN A 97 15.05 10.78 7.07
CA ASN A 97 15.84 10.88 5.84
C ASN A 97 16.45 12.29 5.68
N SER A 98 15.68 13.35 5.97
CA SER A 98 16.17 14.74 5.97
C SER A 98 17.32 14.97 6.96
N VAL A 99 17.18 14.44 8.19
CA VAL A 99 18.25 14.48 9.20
C VAL A 99 19.46 13.67 8.74
N TYR A 100 19.25 12.45 8.24
CA TYR A 100 20.32 11.54 7.81
C TYR A 100 21.14 12.12 6.65
N ASN A 101 20.49 12.73 5.65
CA ASN A 101 21.16 13.37 4.52
C ASN A 101 22.08 14.53 4.94
N THR A 102 21.77 15.20 6.04
CA THR A 102 22.58 16.31 6.55
C THR A 102 23.65 15.84 7.53
N HIS A 103 23.29 14.92 8.42
CA HIS A 103 24.14 14.38 9.47
C HIS A 103 23.88 12.86 9.63
N PRO A 104 24.56 12.02 8.85
CA PRO A 104 24.37 10.57 8.90
C PRO A 104 24.62 10.05 10.32
N ASN A 105 23.62 9.38 10.90
CA ASN A 105 23.73 8.81 12.23
C ASN A 105 22.82 7.59 12.43
N PRO A 106 23.16 6.66 13.34
CA PRO A 106 22.39 5.44 13.54
C PRO A 106 20.94 5.67 13.99
N THR A 107 20.66 6.74 14.73
CA THR A 107 19.31 7.04 15.23
C THR A 107 18.39 7.46 14.10
N ALA A 108 18.85 8.33 13.19
CA ALA A 108 18.10 8.71 12.01
C ALA A 108 17.85 7.50 11.11
N HIS A 109 18.87 6.68 10.86
CA HIS A 109 18.73 5.44 10.08
C HIS A 109 17.72 4.47 10.71
N LEU A 110 17.75 4.23 12.03
CA LEU A 110 16.77 3.39 12.72
C LEU A 110 15.32 3.92 12.56
N ARG A 111 15.16 5.24 12.67
CA ARG A 111 13.84 5.89 12.54
C ARG A 111 13.32 5.80 11.12
N ASP A 112 14.18 5.97 10.16
CA ASP A 112 13.90 5.87 8.74
C ASP A 112 13.58 4.42 8.35
N GLU A 113 14.60 3.56 8.36
CA GLU A 113 14.58 2.24 7.75
C GLU A 113 13.73 1.24 8.50
N THR A 114 13.67 1.35 9.84
CA THR A 114 12.91 0.40 10.65
C THR A 114 11.58 1.02 11.08
N VAL A 115 11.61 2.03 11.95
CA VAL A 115 10.38 2.48 12.61
C VAL A 115 9.39 3.07 11.60
N GLY A 116 9.86 3.95 10.70
CA GLY A 116 9.05 4.58 9.67
C GLY A 116 8.36 3.56 8.78
N HIS A 117 9.12 2.61 8.22
CA HIS A 117 8.58 1.56 7.37
C HIS A 117 7.61 0.60 8.08
N TYR A 118 7.91 0.17 9.31
CA TYR A 118 6.98 -0.69 10.07
C TYR A 118 5.63 0.02 10.31
N VAL A 119 5.68 1.29 10.71
CA VAL A 119 4.47 2.10 10.96
C VAL A 119 3.72 2.36 9.65
N TRP A 120 4.43 2.79 8.60
CA TRP A 120 3.89 3.00 7.27
C TRP A 120 3.12 1.77 6.77
N TYR A 121 3.79 0.61 6.68
CA TYR A 121 3.18 -0.57 6.06
C TYR A 121 2.07 -1.17 6.92
N ALA A 122 2.14 -1.06 8.25
CA ALA A 122 1.01 -1.38 9.12
C ALA A 122 -0.21 -0.49 8.79
N GLY A 123 0.00 0.81 8.62
CA GLY A 123 -1.04 1.75 8.18
C GLY A 123 -1.63 1.40 6.82
N THR A 124 -0.78 1.10 5.83
CA THR A 124 -1.22 0.67 4.49
C THR A 124 -2.06 -0.61 4.56
N ALA A 125 -1.64 -1.60 5.35
CA ALA A 125 -2.38 -2.84 5.53
C ALA A 125 -3.75 -2.63 6.17
N LEU A 126 -3.89 -1.71 7.12
CA LEU A 126 -5.17 -1.32 7.71
C LEU A 126 -6.09 -0.64 6.68
N VAL A 127 -5.54 0.23 5.82
CA VAL A 127 -6.29 0.83 4.71
C VAL A 127 -6.78 -0.26 3.74
N PHE A 128 -5.92 -1.21 3.38
CA PHE A 128 -6.33 -2.36 2.56
C PHE A 128 -7.40 -3.21 3.24
N ALA A 129 -7.28 -3.46 4.55
CA ALA A 129 -8.29 -4.19 5.30
C ALA A 129 -9.65 -3.46 5.30
N ALA A 130 -9.65 -2.13 5.43
CA ALA A 130 -10.86 -1.31 5.34
C ALA A 130 -11.54 -1.43 3.97
N LEU A 131 -10.76 -1.35 2.89
CA LEU A 131 -11.24 -1.52 1.51
C LEU A 131 -11.77 -2.94 1.27
N VAL A 132 -11.00 -3.96 1.66
CA VAL A 132 -11.41 -5.36 1.52
C VAL A 132 -12.73 -5.62 2.25
N THR A 133 -12.89 -5.09 3.46
CA THR A 133 -14.12 -5.25 4.25
C THR A 133 -15.30 -4.56 3.57
N ALA A 134 -15.11 -3.32 3.08
CA ALA A 134 -16.18 -2.56 2.40
C ALA A 134 -16.61 -3.22 1.08
N PHE A 135 -15.69 -3.88 0.38
CA PHE A 135 -15.93 -4.48 -0.93
C PHE A 135 -16.14 -6.01 -0.87
N ALA A 136 -16.15 -6.63 0.32
CA ALA A 136 -16.14 -8.09 0.50
C ALA A 136 -17.29 -8.83 -0.21
N ARG A 137 -18.46 -8.18 -0.33
CA ARG A 137 -19.67 -8.76 -0.96
C ARG A 137 -19.84 -8.32 -2.42
N MET A 138 -18.93 -7.54 -2.98
CA MET A 138 -19.04 -7.13 -4.37
C MET A 138 -18.78 -8.32 -5.30
N PRO A 139 -19.53 -8.43 -6.42
CA PRO A 139 -19.21 -9.42 -7.44
C PRO A 139 -17.77 -9.26 -7.92
N PRO A 140 -17.12 -10.32 -8.42
CA PRO A 140 -15.77 -10.23 -8.94
C PRO A 140 -15.68 -9.22 -10.10
N PRO A 141 -14.49 -8.63 -10.33
CA PRO A 141 -14.26 -7.81 -11.51
C PRO A 141 -14.48 -8.65 -12.78
N ARG A 142 -15.10 -8.03 -13.79
CA ARG A 142 -15.34 -8.67 -15.10
C ARG A 142 -14.23 -8.38 -16.11
N THR A 143 -13.48 -7.29 -15.89
CA THR A 143 -12.39 -6.86 -16.77
C THR A 143 -11.10 -7.60 -16.41
N ALA A 144 -10.31 -8.02 -17.40
CA ALA A 144 -8.99 -8.62 -17.18
C ALA A 144 -7.98 -7.64 -16.54
N LEU A 145 -8.22 -6.32 -16.60
CA LEU A 145 -7.34 -5.28 -16.05
C LEU A 145 -7.07 -5.44 -14.55
N HIS A 146 -7.91 -6.15 -13.80
CA HIS A 146 -7.64 -6.42 -12.39
C HIS A 146 -6.36 -7.25 -12.19
N LEU A 147 -5.99 -8.12 -13.12
CA LEU A 147 -4.80 -8.97 -13.00
C LEU A 147 -3.50 -8.16 -13.01
N PRO A 148 -3.17 -7.38 -14.06
CA PRO A 148 -1.94 -6.58 -14.05
C PRO A 148 -1.89 -5.58 -12.90
N LEU A 149 -3.03 -4.98 -12.52
CA LEU A 149 -3.08 -4.08 -11.37
C LEU A 149 -2.78 -4.80 -10.04
N SER A 150 -3.36 -5.99 -9.84
CA SER A 150 -3.12 -6.79 -8.64
C SER A 150 -1.68 -7.28 -8.59
N LEU A 151 -1.13 -7.74 -9.71
CA LEU A 151 0.29 -8.11 -9.80
C LEU A 151 1.20 -6.91 -9.53
N GLY A 152 0.84 -5.71 -9.99
CA GLY A 152 1.52 -4.47 -9.61
C GLY A 152 1.52 -4.26 -8.10
N VAL A 153 0.38 -4.47 -7.42
CA VAL A 153 0.30 -4.40 -5.95
C VAL A 153 1.21 -5.44 -5.31
N ALA A 154 1.29 -6.65 -5.88
CA ALA A 154 2.18 -7.70 -5.39
C ALA A 154 3.65 -7.28 -5.46
N LEU A 155 4.06 -6.71 -6.60
CA LEU A 155 5.42 -6.22 -6.81
C LEU A 155 5.74 -5.07 -5.87
N THR A 156 4.88 -4.04 -5.81
CA THR A 156 5.06 -2.89 -4.90
C THR A 156 5.10 -3.32 -3.44
N TRP A 157 4.21 -4.22 -3.01
CA TRP A 157 4.26 -4.73 -1.64
C TRP A 157 5.56 -5.47 -1.34
N THR A 158 6.04 -6.27 -2.29
CA THR A 158 7.27 -7.07 -2.15
C THR A 158 8.51 -6.18 -2.10
N SER A 159 8.69 -5.30 -3.09
CA SER A 159 9.84 -4.40 -3.15
C SER A 159 9.91 -3.52 -1.91
N ASN A 160 8.78 -2.92 -1.52
CA ASN A 160 8.72 -2.04 -0.36
C ASN A 160 9.03 -2.82 0.92
N SER A 161 8.52 -4.06 1.05
CA SER A 161 8.81 -4.86 2.24
C SER A 161 10.30 -5.22 2.35
N ILE A 162 10.97 -5.46 1.21
CA ILE A 162 12.40 -5.78 1.18
C ILE A 162 13.23 -4.52 1.45
N GLU A 163 13.02 -3.45 0.67
CA GLU A 163 13.74 -2.18 0.85
C GLU A 163 13.52 -1.62 2.24
N GLY A 164 12.29 -1.59 2.74
CA GLY A 164 11.98 -1.08 4.07
C GLY A 164 12.34 -2.02 5.22
N THR A 165 13.15 -3.07 5.01
CA THR A 165 13.58 -4.04 6.03
C THR A 165 12.44 -4.73 6.82
N THR A 166 11.25 -4.79 6.23
CA THR A 166 10.03 -5.30 6.88
C THR A 166 9.58 -6.66 6.34
N GLY A 167 10.47 -7.42 5.70
CA GLY A 167 10.14 -8.67 5.01
C GLY A 167 9.28 -9.65 5.80
N TYR A 168 9.56 -9.85 7.10
CA TYR A 168 8.74 -10.71 7.96
C TYR A 168 7.30 -10.20 8.15
N MET A 169 7.13 -8.89 8.37
CA MET A 169 5.80 -8.29 8.44
C MET A 169 5.10 -8.37 7.09
N GLY A 170 5.82 -8.11 6.00
CA GLY A 170 5.34 -8.25 4.64
C GLY A 170 4.80 -9.65 4.35
N ILE A 171 5.51 -10.70 4.77
CA ILE A 171 5.07 -12.10 4.69
C ILE A 171 3.80 -12.32 5.51
N ALA A 172 3.77 -11.89 6.77
CA ALA A 172 2.62 -12.10 7.66
C ALA A 172 1.34 -11.47 7.09
N ILE A 173 1.43 -10.22 6.62
CA ILE A 173 0.31 -9.49 6.02
C ILE A 173 -0.11 -10.13 4.70
N ALA A 174 0.83 -10.48 3.83
CA ALA A 174 0.55 -11.16 2.57
C ALA A 174 -0.11 -12.53 2.78
N ALA A 175 0.29 -13.27 3.81
CA ALA A 175 -0.36 -14.53 4.19
C ALA A 175 -1.81 -14.30 4.65
N VAL A 176 -2.05 -13.31 5.51
CA VAL A 176 -3.41 -12.96 5.96
C VAL A 176 -4.32 -12.60 4.79
N PHE A 177 -3.88 -11.73 3.89
CA PHE A 177 -4.68 -11.33 2.72
C PHE A 177 -4.83 -12.45 1.69
N THR A 178 -3.83 -13.32 1.52
CA THR A 178 -3.94 -14.53 0.70
C THR A 178 -4.99 -15.49 1.25
N ILE A 179 -4.95 -15.80 2.55
CA ILE A 179 -5.93 -16.67 3.21
C ILE A 179 -7.34 -16.09 3.10
N TRP A 180 -7.48 -14.79 3.35
CA TRP A 180 -8.76 -14.10 3.20
C TRP A 180 -9.26 -14.11 1.75
N GLY A 181 -8.36 -13.84 0.80
CA GLY A 181 -8.65 -13.86 -0.64
C GLY A 181 -9.12 -15.25 -1.10
N TRP A 182 -8.50 -16.31 -0.60
CA TRP A 182 -8.93 -17.68 -0.84
C TRP A 182 -10.33 -17.96 -0.31
N ARG A 183 -10.61 -17.58 0.93
CA ARG A 183 -11.93 -17.73 1.57
C ARG A 183 -13.03 -16.93 0.87
N THR A 184 -12.67 -15.83 0.20
CA THR A 184 -13.60 -14.90 -0.47
C THR A 184 -13.49 -14.91 -2.00
N ARG A 185 -12.91 -15.97 -2.58
CA ARG A 185 -12.60 -16.10 -4.03
C ARG A 185 -13.80 -16.03 -4.99
N HIS A 186 -15.01 -16.13 -4.46
CA HIS A 186 -16.24 -15.95 -5.24
C HIS A 186 -16.65 -14.47 -5.38
N HIS A 187 -15.94 -13.56 -4.71
CA HIS A 187 -16.16 -12.12 -4.67
C HIS A 187 -14.85 -11.37 -4.96
N LEU A 188 -14.52 -10.37 -4.14
CA LEU A 188 -13.28 -9.58 -4.24
C LEU A 188 -12.01 -10.40 -3.99
N GLY A 189 -12.11 -11.60 -3.41
CA GLY A 189 -10.96 -12.48 -3.21
C GLY A 189 -10.20 -12.81 -4.52
N ARG A 190 -10.85 -12.70 -5.68
CA ARG A 190 -10.19 -12.83 -7.00
C ARG A 190 -9.17 -11.74 -7.30
N VAL A 191 -9.26 -10.58 -6.64
CA VAL A 191 -8.28 -9.49 -6.75
C VAL A 191 -7.17 -9.68 -5.71
N LEU A 192 -7.53 -10.12 -4.50
CA LEU A 192 -6.57 -10.29 -3.41
C LEU A 192 -5.59 -11.43 -3.66
N LEU A 193 -6.03 -12.55 -4.24
CA LEU A 193 -5.14 -13.67 -4.54
C LEU A 193 -3.98 -13.27 -5.45
N PRO A 194 -4.18 -12.68 -6.65
CA PRO A 194 -3.07 -12.23 -7.48
C PRO A 194 -2.30 -11.04 -6.89
N ALA A 195 -2.84 -10.32 -5.90
CA ALA A 195 -2.11 -9.25 -5.21
C ALA A 195 -1.19 -9.74 -4.09
N PHE A 196 -1.59 -10.76 -3.32
CA PHE A 196 -0.87 -11.14 -2.12
C PHE A 196 -0.27 -12.55 -2.15
N ALA A 197 -0.79 -13.47 -2.95
CA ALA A 197 -0.17 -14.79 -3.07
C ALA A 197 1.20 -14.70 -3.77
N PRO A 198 1.37 -13.97 -4.89
CA PRO A 198 2.69 -13.76 -5.47
C PRO A 198 3.63 -13.01 -4.53
N ALA A 199 3.15 -11.99 -3.81
CA ALA A 199 3.96 -11.26 -2.84
C ALA A 199 4.47 -12.17 -1.72
N LEU A 200 3.61 -13.02 -1.17
CA LEU A 200 3.98 -14.03 -0.17
C LEU A 200 5.08 -14.97 -0.71
N VAL A 201 4.91 -15.48 -1.93
CA VAL A 201 5.89 -16.37 -2.57
C VAL A 201 7.22 -15.65 -2.79
N MET A 202 7.21 -14.45 -3.37
CA MET A 202 8.42 -13.68 -3.64
C MET A 202 9.18 -13.33 -2.37
N LEU A 203 8.49 -12.81 -1.34
CA LEU A 203 9.13 -12.49 -0.06
C LEU A 203 9.71 -13.72 0.64
N THR A 204 8.97 -14.84 0.64
CA THR A 204 9.45 -16.09 1.25
C THR A 204 10.67 -16.64 0.49
N ALA A 205 10.60 -16.64 -0.84
CA ALA A 205 11.70 -17.09 -1.69
C ALA A 205 12.95 -16.21 -1.51
N TYR A 206 12.78 -14.89 -1.51
CA TYR A 206 13.87 -13.94 -1.27
C TYR A 206 14.50 -14.14 0.11
N GLY A 207 13.66 -14.20 1.15
CA GLY A 207 14.06 -14.43 2.54
C GLY A 207 14.86 -15.73 2.72
N THR A 208 14.43 -16.79 2.05
CA THR A 208 15.09 -18.10 2.10
C THR A 208 16.42 -18.08 1.34
N TRP A 209 16.43 -17.51 0.14
CA TRP A 209 17.60 -17.47 -0.74
C TRP A 209 18.75 -16.66 -0.13
N TYR A 210 18.44 -15.47 0.41
CA TYR A 210 19.43 -14.58 1.03
C TYR A 210 19.63 -14.83 2.53
N ARG A 211 18.94 -15.82 3.12
CA ARG A 211 18.95 -16.12 4.57
C ARG A 211 18.63 -14.89 5.43
N GLY A 212 17.72 -14.06 4.95
CA GLY A 212 17.39 -12.75 5.51
C GLY A 212 16.79 -11.84 4.44
N PHE A 213 16.68 -10.55 4.75
CA PHE A 213 16.14 -9.55 3.84
C PHE A 213 17.15 -8.42 3.63
N PRO A 214 18.31 -8.68 2.99
CA PRO A 214 19.21 -7.60 2.61
C PRO A 214 18.51 -6.67 1.63
N GLN A 215 18.73 -5.36 1.76
CA GLN A 215 18.20 -4.39 0.82
C GLN A 215 18.92 -4.53 -0.54
N PRO A 216 18.21 -4.50 -1.68
CA PRO A 216 18.82 -4.41 -3.00
C PRO A 216 19.78 -3.23 -3.17
N SER A 217 19.52 -2.10 -2.50
CA SER A 217 20.43 -0.95 -2.41
C SER A 217 21.78 -1.32 -1.78
N ASP A 218 21.77 -2.07 -0.66
CA ASP A 218 22.98 -2.58 -0.01
C ASP A 218 23.76 -3.57 -0.88
N MET A 219 23.08 -4.23 -1.82
CA MET A 219 23.69 -5.15 -2.80
C MET A 219 24.16 -4.44 -4.08
N GLY A 220 23.92 -3.13 -4.23
CA GLY A 220 24.29 -2.35 -5.40
C GLY A 220 23.47 -2.67 -6.66
N TRP A 221 22.24 -3.16 -6.50
CA TRP A 221 21.35 -3.45 -7.64
C TRP A 221 20.58 -2.22 -8.12
N ILE A 222 20.42 -1.24 -7.23
CA ILE A 222 19.70 0.02 -7.46
C ILE A 222 20.48 1.19 -6.87
#